data_AF-A0A8B6EZZ9-F1
#
_entry.id   AF-A0A8B6EZZ9-F1
#
_cell.length_a   1.000
_cell.length_b   1.000
_cell.length_c   1.000
_cell.angle_alpha   90.00
_cell.angle_beta   90.00
_cell.angle_gamma   90.00
#
_symmetry.space_group_name_H-M   'P 1'
#
loop_
_entity.id
_entity.type
_entity.pdbx_description
1 polymer ?
#
loop_
_entity_poly.entity_id
_entity_poly.type
_entity_poly.pdbx_seq_one_letter_code
_entity_poly.pdbx_strand_id
1 'polypeptide(L)'
;MNIIFLLLGPISRPDEIVGQLVNVGLYDRAVIISHLFNLKLHTVMESLALRCVNLARSNVGIMATDCYDWLQDNNVTLSCVMQNSSAADMGWSLLQNYLEMYEEKTSQYHRCVAVKLLSHGFPLPTWLVNSFKKINMSELLKIYIDFDLLEDGVLLTMEYIDAVVDSLTGQERTQFGLKACGTQVSQSSWLPYTYIDQLLLGLKDNRHERIYELYDTLHTKLLHYFKRVETLSEQINQATVFGRV
;
A
#
# COMPACT_ATOMS: atom_id res chain seq x y z
N MET A 1 -21.92 6.42 45.37
CA MET A 1 -21.69 5.00 45.03
C MET A 1 -22.81 4.60 44.08
N ASN A 2 -22.49 4.54 42.78
CA ASN A 2 -23.44 4.60 41.66
C ASN A 2 -24.20 3.28 41.46
N ILE A 3 -25.54 3.34 41.56
CA ILE A 3 -26.49 2.24 41.30
C ILE A 3 -26.65 1.94 39.79
N ILE A 4 -25.98 2.68 38.91
CA ILE A 4 -26.11 2.54 37.44
C ILE A 4 -25.32 1.34 36.87
N PHE A 5 -24.41 0.73 37.64
CA PHE A 5 -23.56 -0.37 37.14
C PHE A 5 -24.25 -1.75 37.04
N LEU A 6 -25.47 -1.92 37.53
CA LEU A 6 -26.12 -3.25 37.62
C LEU A 6 -27.07 -3.59 36.46
N LEU A 7 -27.27 -2.71 35.47
CA LEU A 7 -28.20 -2.93 34.34
C LEU A 7 -27.54 -3.18 32.99
N LEU A 8 -26.21 -3.03 32.89
CA LEU A 8 -25.46 -3.37 31.70
C LEU A 8 -24.85 -4.75 31.95
N GLY A 9 -24.99 -5.68 30.99
CA GLY A 9 -24.19 -6.90 30.94
C GLY A 9 -22.68 -6.58 31.04
N PRO A 10 -21.80 -7.60 31.05
CA PRO A 10 -20.36 -7.36 31.14
C PRO A 10 -19.98 -6.23 30.19
N ILE A 11 -19.36 -5.17 30.72
CA ILE A 11 -18.97 -4.00 29.93
C ILE A 11 -17.98 -4.53 28.90
N SER A 12 -18.47 -4.74 27.68
CA SER A 12 -17.65 -5.24 26.60
C SER A 12 -16.46 -4.32 26.43
N ARG A 13 -15.28 -4.90 26.30
CA ARG A 13 -14.07 -4.09 26.14
C ARG A 13 -14.18 -3.30 24.82
N PRO A 14 -13.59 -2.10 24.71
CA PRO A 14 -13.68 -1.30 23.49
C PRO A 14 -13.25 -2.08 22.23
N ASP A 15 -12.26 -2.97 22.34
CA ASP A 15 -11.82 -3.87 21.28
C ASP A 15 -12.89 -4.90 20.85
N GLU A 16 -13.65 -5.44 21.81
CA GLU A 16 -14.78 -6.34 21.54
C GLU A 16 -15.94 -5.61 20.86
N ILE A 17 -16.23 -4.38 21.30
CA ILE A 17 -17.25 -3.51 20.68
C ILE A 17 -16.86 -3.20 19.23
N VAL A 18 -15.60 -2.84 18.98
CA VAL A 18 -15.09 -2.62 17.62
C VAL A 18 -15.23 -3.89 16.78
N GLY A 19 -14.88 -5.06 17.31
CA GLY A 19 -15.07 -6.34 16.63
C GLY A 19 -16.53 -6.61 16.26
N GLN A 20 -17.47 -6.33 17.16
CA GLN A 20 -18.90 -6.47 16.91
C GLN A 20 -19.40 -5.50 15.82
N LEU A 21 -19.01 -4.23 15.89
CA LEU A 21 -19.38 -3.23 14.89
C LEU A 21 -18.87 -3.60 13.50
N VAL A 22 -17.62 -4.05 13.41
CA VAL A 22 -16.99 -4.52 12.19
C VAL A 22 -17.70 -5.76 11.61
N ASN A 23 -18.11 -6.70 12.48
CA ASN A 23 -18.89 -7.89 12.08
C ASN A 23 -20.28 -7.56 11.54
N VAL A 24 -20.90 -6.47 11.99
CA VAL A 24 -22.19 -5.99 11.46
C VAL A 24 -21.99 -5.10 10.21
N GLY A 25 -20.81 -4.51 10.03
CA GLY A 25 -20.50 -3.63 8.90
C GLY A 25 -20.63 -2.15 9.20
N LEU A 26 -20.69 -1.75 10.48
CA LEU A 26 -20.76 -0.37 10.94
C LEU A 26 -19.35 0.22 11.14
N TYR A 27 -18.63 0.43 10.06
CA TYR A 27 -17.22 0.83 10.07
C TYR A 27 -16.99 2.25 10.58
N ASP A 28 -17.82 3.23 10.19
CA ASP A 28 -17.71 4.61 10.67
C ASP A 28 -17.77 4.67 12.20
N ARG A 29 -18.71 3.91 12.80
CA ARG A 29 -18.85 3.78 14.25
C ARG A 29 -17.65 3.05 14.86
N ALA A 30 -17.17 1.99 14.23
CA ALA A 30 -16.00 1.25 14.69
C ALA A 30 -14.75 2.14 14.73
N VAL A 31 -14.59 3.03 13.74
CA VAL A 31 -13.51 4.02 13.70
C VAL A 31 -13.64 5.05 14.82
N ILE A 32 -14.85 5.60 15.04
CA ILE A 32 -15.11 6.57 16.13
C ILE A 32 -14.73 5.96 17.49
N ILE A 33 -15.19 4.73 17.77
CA ILE A 33 -14.84 4.03 19.01
C ILE A 33 -13.34 3.77 19.10
N SER A 34 -12.72 3.34 17.99
CA SER A 34 -11.27 3.10 17.97
C SER A 34 -10.48 4.36 18.30
N HIS A 35 -10.83 5.51 17.73
CA HIS A 35 -10.18 6.78 18.07
C HIS A 35 -10.45 7.22 19.51
N LEU A 36 -11.68 7.05 20.01
CA LEU A 36 -12.04 7.40 21.38
C LEU A 36 -11.19 6.64 22.42
N PHE A 37 -10.83 5.40 22.10
CA PHE A 37 -10.04 4.54 22.98
C PHE A 37 -8.58 4.35 22.53
N ASN A 38 -8.11 5.14 21.54
CA ASN A 38 -6.75 5.08 20.99
C ASN A 38 -6.35 3.66 20.50
N LEU A 39 -7.27 2.95 19.87
CA LEU A 39 -7.07 1.65 19.26
C LEU A 39 -6.62 1.80 17.81
N LYS A 40 -5.77 0.87 17.35
CA LYS A 40 -5.35 0.80 15.94
C LYS A 40 -6.50 0.31 15.06
N LEU A 41 -6.61 0.82 13.83
CA LEU A 41 -7.68 0.49 12.90
C LEU A 41 -7.46 -0.79 12.09
N HIS A 42 -6.48 -1.64 12.45
CA HIS A 42 -6.17 -2.86 11.70
C HIS A 42 -7.39 -3.75 11.49
N THR A 43 -8.16 -4.04 12.55
CA THR A 43 -9.36 -4.89 12.46
C THR A 43 -10.43 -4.30 11.54
N VAL A 44 -10.58 -2.97 11.54
CA VAL A 44 -11.51 -2.24 10.66
C VAL A 44 -11.07 -2.40 9.21
N MET A 45 -9.79 -2.11 8.92
CA MET A 45 -9.22 -2.16 7.56
C MET A 45 -9.23 -3.57 6.98
N GLU A 46 -8.83 -4.58 7.76
CA GLU A 46 -8.83 -5.98 7.31
C GLU A 46 -10.23 -6.50 7.00
N SER A 47 -11.20 -6.20 7.86
CA SER A 47 -12.58 -6.63 7.64
C SER A 47 -13.19 -5.92 6.44
N LEU A 48 -12.95 -4.61 6.30
CA LEU A 48 -13.44 -3.87 5.14
C LEU A 48 -12.84 -4.42 3.85
N ALA A 49 -11.53 -4.68 3.81
CA ALA A 49 -10.86 -5.32 2.68
C ALA A 49 -11.48 -6.69 2.35
N LEU A 50 -11.72 -7.53 3.36
CA LEU A 50 -12.34 -8.84 3.17
C LEU A 50 -13.77 -8.73 2.62
N ARG A 51 -14.58 -7.78 3.10
CA ARG A 51 -15.91 -7.55 2.53
C ARG A 51 -15.85 -7.09 1.07
N CYS A 52 -14.90 -6.23 0.72
CA CYS A 52 -14.70 -5.80 -0.67
C CYS A 52 -14.34 -6.99 -1.58
N VAL A 53 -13.45 -7.87 -1.13
CA VAL A 53 -13.10 -9.11 -1.85
C VAL A 53 -14.34 -10.01 -2.03
N ASN A 54 -15.13 -10.18 -0.98
CA ASN A 54 -16.35 -11.00 -1.05
C ASN A 54 -17.36 -10.39 -2.03
N LEU A 55 -17.54 -9.07 -2.04
CA LEU A 55 -18.40 -8.38 -3.01
C LEU A 55 -17.89 -8.53 -4.43
N ALA A 56 -16.58 -8.38 -4.67
CA ALA A 56 -15.98 -8.52 -6.00
C ALA A 56 -16.08 -9.95 -6.56
N ARG A 57 -16.10 -10.97 -5.69
CA ARG A 57 -16.27 -12.38 -6.07
C ARG A 57 -17.72 -12.80 -6.20
N SER A 58 -18.61 -12.14 -5.47
CA SER A 58 -20.03 -12.42 -5.52
C SER A 58 -20.58 -11.92 -6.84
N ASN A 59 -20.88 -12.85 -7.75
CA ASN A 59 -21.49 -12.55 -9.04
C ASN A 59 -23.00 -12.23 -8.81
N VAL A 60 -23.31 -11.07 -8.24
CA VAL A 60 -24.67 -10.78 -7.76
C VAL A 60 -25.56 -10.31 -8.90
N GLY A 61 -26.18 -11.29 -9.56
CA GLY A 61 -27.46 -11.12 -10.25
C GLY A 61 -28.68 -11.37 -9.35
N ILE A 62 -28.52 -11.73 -8.05
CA ILE A 62 -29.64 -12.32 -7.28
C ILE A 62 -29.92 -11.69 -5.90
N MET A 63 -29.04 -10.95 -5.23
CA MET A 63 -29.33 -10.39 -3.89
C MET A 63 -28.75 -8.97 -3.73
N ALA A 64 -29.22 -8.05 -4.56
CA ALA A 64 -28.70 -6.69 -4.58
C ALA A 64 -28.97 -5.93 -3.27
N THR A 65 -30.13 -6.06 -2.63
CA THR A 65 -30.54 -5.16 -1.54
C THR A 65 -29.61 -5.20 -0.31
N ASP A 66 -29.32 -6.37 0.25
CA ASP A 66 -28.49 -6.52 1.46
C ASP A 66 -27.01 -6.12 1.23
N CYS A 67 -26.53 -6.12 -0.02
CA CYS A 67 -25.17 -5.71 -0.34
C CYS A 67 -24.96 -4.19 -0.18
N TYR A 68 -26.03 -3.40 -0.22
CA TYR A 68 -25.99 -1.93 -0.13
C TYR A 68 -26.24 -1.42 1.28
N ASP A 69 -26.95 -2.15 2.14
CA ASP A 69 -27.36 -1.64 3.47
C ASP A 69 -26.17 -1.20 4.31
N TRP A 70 -25.14 -2.05 4.41
CA TRP A 70 -23.93 -1.70 5.16
C TRP A 70 -23.14 -0.56 4.47
N LEU A 71 -23.18 -0.44 3.14
CA LEU A 71 -22.52 0.69 2.45
C LEU A 71 -23.21 2.01 2.80
N GLN A 72 -24.54 2.00 2.86
CA GLN A 72 -25.34 3.18 3.24
C GLN A 72 -25.08 3.62 4.68
N ASP A 73 -24.85 2.66 5.58
CA ASP A 73 -24.50 2.95 6.97
C ASP A 73 -23.12 3.60 7.15
N ASN A 74 -22.27 3.58 6.11
CA ASN A 74 -20.94 4.20 6.09
C ASN A 74 -20.86 5.39 5.11
N ASN A 75 -22.00 6.02 4.79
CA ASN A 75 -22.17 7.05 3.77
C ASN A 75 -21.44 8.38 4.01
N VAL A 76 -20.78 8.60 5.16
CA VAL A 76 -20.11 9.89 5.46
C VAL A 76 -19.01 10.19 4.42
N THR A 77 -18.50 9.16 3.73
CA THR A 77 -17.38 9.27 2.79
C THR A 77 -17.74 9.08 1.31
N LEU A 78 -19.01 8.81 0.95
CA LEU A 78 -19.41 8.33 -0.40
C LEU A 78 -20.16 9.35 -1.26
N SER A 79 -20.28 10.61 -0.82
CA SER A 79 -21.18 11.65 -1.37
C SER A 79 -21.04 12.00 -2.87
N CYS A 80 -20.08 11.43 -3.62
CA CYS A 80 -19.86 11.74 -5.03
C CYS A 80 -19.93 10.55 -6.03
N VAL A 81 -20.06 9.29 -5.61
CA VAL A 81 -19.87 8.11 -6.50
C VAL A 81 -21.19 7.44 -6.95
N MET A 82 -22.32 7.94 -6.47
CA MET A 82 -23.57 7.16 -6.36
C MET A 82 -24.38 6.92 -7.63
N GLN A 83 -24.06 7.52 -8.78
CA GLN A 83 -25.03 7.50 -9.90
C GLN A 83 -24.96 6.28 -10.84
N ASN A 84 -23.89 5.46 -10.88
CA ASN A 84 -23.84 4.28 -11.77
C ASN A 84 -22.85 3.16 -11.34
N SER A 85 -22.39 3.15 -10.09
CA SER A 85 -21.32 2.24 -9.64
C SER A 85 -21.86 0.93 -9.04
N SER A 86 -21.17 -0.19 -9.25
CA SER A 86 -21.56 -1.47 -8.64
C SER A 86 -21.31 -1.47 -7.11
N ALA A 87 -21.96 -2.37 -6.37
CA ALA A 87 -21.71 -2.55 -4.92
C ALA A 87 -20.22 -2.82 -4.62
N ALA A 88 -19.54 -3.56 -5.50
CA ALA A 88 -18.10 -3.80 -5.39
C ALA A 88 -17.30 -2.49 -5.57
N ASP A 89 -17.62 -1.69 -6.58
CA ASP A 89 -16.93 -0.42 -6.86
C ASP A 89 -17.09 0.59 -5.70
N MET A 90 -18.27 0.65 -5.10
CA MET A 90 -18.50 1.48 -3.91
C MET A 90 -17.74 0.96 -2.69
N GLY A 91 -17.68 -0.36 -2.50
CA GLY A 91 -16.85 -0.96 -1.46
C GLY A 91 -15.37 -0.60 -1.61
N TRP A 92 -14.83 -0.71 -2.83
CA TRP A 92 -13.44 -0.34 -3.11
C TRP A 92 -13.20 1.16 -2.91
N SER A 93 -14.14 2.01 -3.34
CA SER A 93 -14.07 3.45 -3.14
C SER A 93 -14.09 3.82 -1.66
N LEU A 94 -14.92 3.15 -0.86
CA LEU A 94 -14.95 3.33 0.60
C LEU A 94 -13.62 2.95 1.24
N LEU A 95 -13.06 1.78 0.87
CA LEU A 95 -11.76 1.32 1.37
C LEU A 95 -10.63 2.29 0.99
N GLN A 96 -10.62 2.78 -0.24
CA GLN A 96 -9.65 3.78 -0.69
C GLN A 96 -9.76 5.05 0.16
N ASN A 97 -10.96 5.59 0.35
CA ASN A 97 -11.16 6.80 1.14
C ASN A 97 -10.73 6.61 2.61
N TYR A 98 -10.99 5.44 3.19
CA TYR A 98 -10.55 5.11 4.54
C TYR A 98 -9.02 5.10 4.66
N LEU A 99 -8.33 4.54 3.67
CA LEU A 99 -6.87 4.59 3.64
C LEU A 99 -6.39 6.04 3.48
N GLU A 100 -7.00 6.85 2.62
CA GLU A 100 -6.61 8.26 2.46
C GLU A 100 -6.85 9.11 3.72
N MET A 101 -7.93 8.84 4.47
CA MET A 101 -8.29 9.58 5.68
C MET A 101 -7.46 9.19 6.90
N TYR A 102 -7.17 7.89 7.06
CA TYR A 102 -6.63 7.36 8.32
C TYR A 102 -5.19 6.86 8.21
N GLU A 103 -4.63 6.70 7.00
CA GLU A 103 -3.23 6.32 6.84
C GLU A 103 -2.30 7.46 7.25
N GLU A 104 -1.37 7.14 8.14
CA GLU A 104 -0.27 8.04 8.50
C GLU A 104 0.92 7.82 7.57
N LYS A 105 2.04 8.49 7.79
CA LYS A 105 3.25 8.30 6.95
C LYS A 105 3.93 6.92 7.12
N THR A 106 3.30 5.97 7.81
CA THR A 106 3.87 4.66 8.20
C THR A 106 3.48 3.51 7.27
N SER A 107 2.54 3.71 6.32
CA SER A 107 2.04 2.67 5.39
C SER A 107 1.45 1.41 6.06
N GLN A 108 1.11 1.49 7.33
CA GLN A 108 0.72 0.34 8.14
C GLN A 108 -0.63 -0.23 7.70
N TYR A 109 -1.59 0.62 7.28
CA TYR A 109 -2.90 0.16 6.84
C TYR A 109 -2.87 -0.29 5.38
N HIS A 110 -2.06 0.33 4.52
CA HIS A 110 -1.76 -0.16 3.18
C HIS A 110 -1.16 -1.58 3.23
N ARG A 111 -0.17 -1.83 4.09
CA ARG A 111 0.38 -3.17 4.32
C ARG A 111 -0.72 -4.13 4.78
N CYS A 112 -1.49 -3.71 5.79
CA CYS A 112 -2.56 -4.51 6.37
C CYS A 112 -3.58 -4.97 5.31
N VAL A 113 -4.04 -4.03 4.48
CA VAL A 113 -4.99 -4.30 3.39
C VAL A 113 -4.35 -5.19 2.33
N ALA A 114 -3.15 -4.86 1.85
CA ALA A 114 -2.47 -5.63 0.80
C ALA A 114 -2.24 -7.10 1.21
N VAL A 115 -1.71 -7.33 2.42
CA VAL A 115 -1.54 -8.68 2.99
C VAL A 115 -2.88 -9.40 3.06
N LYS A 116 -3.95 -8.70 3.47
CA LYS A 116 -5.29 -9.30 3.54
C LYS A 116 -5.78 -9.73 2.16
N LEU A 117 -5.70 -8.86 1.16
CA LEU A 117 -6.12 -9.18 -0.21
C LEU A 117 -5.36 -10.39 -0.77
N LEU A 118 -4.03 -10.38 -0.67
CA LEU A 118 -3.19 -11.45 -1.19
C LEU A 118 -3.36 -12.76 -0.43
N SER A 119 -3.55 -12.73 0.90
CA SER A 119 -3.84 -13.93 1.69
C SER A 119 -5.14 -14.62 1.29
N HIS A 120 -6.07 -13.87 0.71
CA HIS A 120 -7.32 -14.39 0.16
C HIS A 120 -7.21 -14.72 -1.33
N GLY A 121 -6.04 -14.59 -1.96
CA GLY A 121 -5.83 -14.83 -3.39
C GLY A 121 -6.48 -13.76 -4.28
N PHE A 122 -6.65 -12.54 -3.79
CA PHE A 122 -7.17 -11.41 -4.56
C PHE A 122 -6.02 -10.48 -4.99
N PRO A 123 -5.88 -10.15 -6.29
CA PRO A 123 -4.80 -9.29 -6.76
C PRO A 123 -4.93 -7.86 -6.20
N LEU A 124 -3.81 -7.16 -6.05
CA LEU A 124 -3.84 -5.78 -5.55
C LEU A 124 -4.47 -4.84 -6.59
N PRO A 125 -5.48 -4.03 -6.21
CA PRO A 125 -6.02 -3.00 -7.09
C PRO A 125 -4.96 -1.97 -7.52
N THR A 126 -5.06 -1.47 -8.74
CA THR A 126 -4.09 -0.49 -9.30
C THR A 126 -4.02 0.80 -8.47
N TRP A 127 -5.15 1.28 -7.96
CA TRP A 127 -5.18 2.45 -7.08
C TRP A 127 -4.39 2.21 -5.78
N LEU A 128 -4.46 1.00 -5.22
CA LEU A 128 -3.76 0.65 -3.98
C LEU A 128 -2.26 0.58 -4.23
N VAL A 129 -1.83 -0.08 -5.32
CA VAL A 129 -0.42 -0.13 -5.73
C VAL A 129 0.13 1.27 -5.94
N ASN A 130 -0.60 2.13 -6.67
CA ASN A 130 -0.16 3.50 -6.95
C ASN A 130 -0.10 4.38 -5.69
N SER A 131 -1.02 4.20 -4.75
CA SER A 131 -0.96 4.89 -3.45
C SER A 131 0.25 4.40 -2.64
N PHE A 132 0.46 3.08 -2.58
CA PHE A 132 1.53 2.47 -1.80
C PHE A 132 2.92 2.86 -2.34
N LYS A 133 3.09 2.92 -3.67
CA LYS A 133 4.32 3.39 -4.34
C LYS A 133 4.76 4.78 -3.84
N LYS A 134 3.82 5.69 -3.59
CA LYS A 134 4.09 7.05 -3.11
C LYS A 134 4.48 7.12 -1.64
N ILE A 135 4.00 6.17 -0.84
CA ILE A 135 4.20 6.17 0.62
C ILE A 135 5.45 5.36 0.98
N ASN A 136 5.53 4.12 0.50
CA ASN A 136 6.59 3.18 0.86
C ASN A 136 6.74 2.05 -0.16
N MET A 137 7.57 2.28 -1.18
CA MET A 137 7.87 1.28 -2.21
C MET A 137 8.59 0.05 -1.62
N SER A 138 9.50 0.25 -0.67
CA SER A 138 10.28 -0.85 -0.07
C SER A 138 9.38 -1.88 0.61
N GLU A 139 8.35 -1.42 1.32
CA GLU A 139 7.39 -2.31 1.97
C GLU A 139 6.50 -3.03 0.95
N LEU A 140 6.11 -2.36 -0.13
CA LEU A 140 5.37 -3.00 -1.24
C LEU A 140 6.21 -4.09 -1.91
N LEU A 141 7.50 -3.82 -2.18
CA LEU A 141 8.42 -4.81 -2.75
C LEU A 141 8.56 -6.03 -1.83
N LYS A 142 8.69 -5.81 -0.52
CA LYS A 142 8.69 -6.89 0.46
C LYS A 142 7.41 -7.73 0.39
N ILE A 143 6.23 -7.09 0.28
CA ILE A 143 4.96 -7.82 0.16
C ILE A 143 4.94 -8.68 -1.10
N TYR A 144 5.42 -8.19 -2.24
CA TYR A 144 5.51 -9.02 -3.44
C TYR A 144 6.41 -10.24 -3.26
N ILE A 145 7.55 -10.08 -2.59
CA ILE A 145 8.46 -11.19 -2.27
C ILE A 145 7.80 -12.18 -1.29
N ASP A 146 7.18 -11.68 -0.21
CA ASP A 146 6.52 -12.49 0.83
C ASP A 146 5.38 -13.38 0.25
N PHE A 147 4.75 -12.95 -0.86
CA PHE A 147 3.66 -13.66 -1.54
C PHE A 147 4.07 -14.33 -2.86
N ASP A 148 5.38 -14.47 -3.13
CA ASP A 148 5.94 -15.10 -4.33
C ASP A 148 5.48 -14.47 -5.66
N LEU A 149 5.14 -13.17 -5.63
CA LEU A 149 4.78 -12.35 -6.78
C LEU A 149 6.03 -11.73 -7.41
N LEU A 150 6.98 -12.58 -7.82
CA LEU A 150 8.32 -12.16 -8.24
C LEU A 150 8.29 -11.26 -9.49
N GLU A 151 7.43 -11.57 -10.46
CA GLU A 151 7.31 -10.79 -11.71
C GLU A 151 6.88 -9.34 -11.43
N ASP A 152 5.84 -9.15 -10.60
CA ASP A 152 5.38 -7.83 -10.16
C ASP A 152 6.48 -7.10 -9.37
N GLY A 153 7.22 -7.83 -8.52
CA GLY A 153 8.36 -7.31 -7.78
C GLY A 153 9.49 -6.79 -8.69
N VAL A 154 9.78 -7.50 -9.79
CA VAL A 154 10.78 -7.05 -10.79
C VAL A 154 10.30 -5.81 -11.52
N LEU A 155 9.06 -5.81 -12.01
CA LEU A 155 8.48 -4.66 -12.70
C LEU A 155 8.50 -3.41 -11.81
N LEU A 156 8.08 -3.55 -10.55
CA LEU A 156 8.12 -2.48 -9.55
C LEU A 156 9.55 -1.96 -9.35
N THR A 157 10.52 -2.86 -9.19
CA THR A 157 11.92 -2.50 -8.94
C THR A 157 12.53 -1.78 -10.14
N MET A 158 12.25 -2.25 -11.36
CA MET A 158 12.72 -1.59 -12.57
C MET A 158 12.13 -0.18 -12.68
N GLU A 159 10.82 -0.03 -12.50
CA GLU A 159 10.15 1.28 -12.54
C GLU A 159 10.72 2.23 -11.48
N TYR A 160 11.04 1.72 -10.29
CA TYR A 160 11.65 2.50 -9.22
C TYR A 160 13.08 2.93 -9.55
N ILE A 161 13.92 2.03 -10.09
CA ILE A 161 15.28 2.38 -10.52
C ILE A 161 15.23 3.50 -11.57
N ASP A 162 14.29 3.46 -12.52
CA ASP A 162 14.14 4.55 -13.50
C ASP A 162 13.76 5.87 -12.81
N ALA A 163 12.83 5.82 -11.87
CA ALA A 163 12.43 7.01 -11.13
C ALA A 163 13.56 7.60 -10.28
N VAL A 164 14.41 6.76 -9.70
CA VAL A 164 15.60 7.22 -8.96
C VAL A 164 16.64 7.82 -9.91
N VAL A 165 16.94 7.17 -11.04
CA VAL A 165 17.88 7.71 -12.04
C VAL A 165 17.40 9.06 -12.56
N ASP A 166 16.11 9.20 -12.84
CA ASP A 166 15.52 10.46 -13.31
C ASP A 166 15.59 11.55 -12.23
N SER A 167 15.27 11.21 -10.97
CA SER A 167 15.42 12.12 -9.82
C SER A 167 16.85 12.63 -9.66
N LEU A 168 17.85 11.77 -9.89
CA LEU A 168 19.27 12.15 -9.89
C LEU A 168 19.65 13.11 -11.03
N THR A 169 18.89 13.11 -12.13
CA THR A 169 19.07 14.05 -13.25
C THR A 169 18.24 15.34 -13.11
N GLY A 170 17.54 15.52 -11.99
CA GLY A 170 16.70 16.68 -11.73
C GLY A 170 15.30 16.61 -12.34
N GLN A 171 14.89 15.44 -12.86
CA GLN A 171 13.51 15.22 -13.29
C GLN A 171 12.66 14.70 -12.13
N GLU A 172 11.54 15.36 -11.85
CA GLU A 172 10.62 14.91 -10.81
C GLU A 172 9.73 13.78 -11.31
N ARG A 173 9.76 12.63 -10.62
CA ARG A 173 8.78 11.56 -10.79
C ARG A 173 7.86 11.48 -9.57
N THR A 174 6.65 12.01 -9.72
CA THR A 174 5.63 12.05 -8.66
C THR A 174 5.06 10.66 -8.31
N GLN A 175 5.29 9.65 -9.16
CA GLN A 175 4.75 8.30 -8.99
C GLN A 175 5.29 7.56 -7.75
N PHE A 176 6.51 7.89 -7.29
CA PHE A 176 7.14 7.30 -6.09
C PHE A 176 7.36 8.30 -4.97
N GLY A 177 6.76 9.51 -5.06
CA GLY A 177 6.96 10.55 -4.05
C GLY A 177 8.40 11.07 -3.94
N LEU A 178 9.26 10.75 -4.92
CA LEU A 178 10.66 11.18 -4.96
C LEU A 178 10.71 12.67 -5.33
N LYS A 179 11.42 13.46 -4.52
CA LYS A 179 11.71 14.87 -4.84
C LYS A 179 12.92 14.96 -5.77
N ALA A 180 12.95 15.95 -6.67
CA ALA A 180 14.16 16.20 -7.46
C ALA A 180 15.31 16.61 -6.54
N CYS A 181 16.48 16.04 -6.80
CA CYS A 181 17.67 16.31 -6.01
C CYS A 181 18.25 17.69 -6.39
N GLY A 182 17.77 18.76 -5.75
CA GLY A 182 18.39 20.08 -5.80
C GLY A 182 19.51 20.19 -4.75
N THR A 183 20.78 20.17 -5.19
CA THR A 183 22.03 20.48 -4.45
C THR A 183 22.30 19.73 -3.12
N GLN A 184 21.36 18.96 -2.59
CA GLN A 184 21.49 18.11 -1.42
C GLN A 184 20.82 16.77 -1.72
N VAL A 185 21.63 15.71 -1.77
CA VAL A 185 21.14 14.34 -1.94
C VAL A 185 20.41 13.95 -0.65
N SER A 186 19.10 14.15 -0.61
CA SER A 186 18.29 13.67 0.51
C SER A 186 18.36 12.14 0.55
N GLN A 187 18.64 11.56 1.72
CA GLN A 187 18.77 10.11 1.94
C GLN A 187 17.52 9.27 1.55
N SER A 188 16.46 9.89 1.03
CA SER A 188 15.22 9.23 0.60
C SER A 188 15.26 8.69 -0.85
N SER A 189 16.38 8.80 -1.55
CA SER A 189 16.54 8.39 -2.96
C SER A 189 17.29 7.07 -3.17
N TRP A 190 17.62 6.34 -2.10
CA TRP A 190 18.36 5.09 -2.21
C TRP A 190 17.46 3.90 -2.55
N LEU A 191 18.04 2.92 -3.24
CA LEU A 191 17.37 1.65 -3.54
C LEU A 191 17.27 0.78 -2.28
N PRO A 192 16.18 0.00 -2.10
CA PRO A 192 16.07 -0.96 -1.02
C PRO A 192 16.87 -2.24 -1.33
N TYR A 193 18.21 -2.15 -1.24
CA TYR A 193 19.13 -3.20 -1.67
C TYR A 193 18.80 -4.58 -1.06
N THR A 194 18.46 -4.64 0.23
CA THR A 194 18.12 -5.92 0.88
C THR A 194 16.99 -6.67 0.18
N TYR A 195 15.91 -5.97 -0.21
CA TYR A 195 14.78 -6.61 -0.88
C TYR A 195 15.08 -6.88 -2.36
N ILE A 196 15.89 -6.04 -3.00
CA ILE A 196 16.36 -6.29 -4.37
C ILE A 196 17.23 -7.54 -4.42
N ASP A 197 18.13 -7.72 -3.46
CA ASP A 197 18.98 -8.92 -3.38
C ASP A 197 18.14 -10.17 -3.13
N GLN A 198 17.15 -10.10 -2.23
CA GLN A 198 16.20 -11.18 -2.01
C GLN A 198 15.40 -11.52 -3.27
N LEU A 199 14.96 -10.51 -4.02
CA LEU A 199 14.28 -10.69 -5.30
C LEU A 199 15.20 -11.37 -6.32
N LEU A 200 16.43 -10.90 -6.48
CA LEU A 200 17.42 -11.49 -7.40
C LEU A 200 17.72 -12.95 -7.06
N LEU A 201 17.82 -13.29 -5.77
CA LEU A 201 17.96 -14.67 -5.32
C LEU A 201 16.74 -15.51 -5.69
N GLY A 202 15.53 -15.01 -5.41
CA GLY A 202 14.28 -15.68 -5.77
C GLY A 202 14.15 -15.95 -7.27
N LEU A 203 14.56 -15.01 -8.12
CA LEU A 203 14.55 -15.19 -9.57
C LEU A 203 15.60 -16.21 -10.04
N LYS A 204 16.78 -16.23 -9.43
CA LYS A 204 17.89 -17.11 -9.82
C LYS A 204 17.58 -18.59 -9.53
N ASP A 205 16.86 -18.87 -8.46
CA ASP A 205 16.49 -20.23 -8.07
C ASP A 205 15.38 -20.83 -8.96
N ASN A 206 14.73 -19.99 -9.77
CA ASN A 206 13.68 -20.39 -10.69
C ASN A 206 14.22 -20.95 -12.02
N ARG A 207 13.59 -22.02 -12.51
CA ARG A 207 14.01 -22.75 -13.74
C ARG A 207 13.30 -22.28 -15.02
N HIS A 208 12.46 -21.25 -14.92
CA HIS A 208 11.68 -20.77 -16.06
C HIS A 208 12.45 -19.73 -16.87
N GLU A 209 12.48 -19.90 -18.19
CA GLU A 209 13.20 -19.02 -19.14
C GLU A 209 12.78 -17.55 -19.01
N ARG A 210 11.47 -17.27 -18.94
CA ARG A 210 10.95 -15.90 -18.71
C ARG A 210 11.45 -15.26 -17.42
N ILE A 211 11.61 -16.04 -16.34
CA ILE A 211 12.08 -15.52 -15.04
C ILE A 211 13.58 -15.20 -15.12
N TYR A 212 14.34 -15.98 -15.89
CA TYR A 212 15.74 -15.72 -16.14
C TYR A 212 15.95 -14.44 -16.99
N GLU A 213 15.12 -14.19 -17.99
CA GLU A 213 15.13 -12.94 -18.76
C GLU A 213 14.86 -11.72 -17.87
N LEU A 214 13.90 -11.83 -16.94
CA LEU A 214 13.60 -10.79 -15.95
C LEU A 214 14.79 -10.54 -15.01
N TYR A 215 15.47 -11.61 -14.56
CA TYR A 215 16.69 -11.50 -13.77
C TYR A 215 17.78 -10.74 -14.52
N ASP A 216 18.08 -11.12 -15.76
CA ASP A 216 19.15 -10.51 -16.56
C ASP A 216 18.87 -9.02 -16.85
N THR A 217 17.61 -8.71 -17.17
CA THR A 217 17.14 -7.34 -17.38
C THR A 217 17.30 -6.50 -16.12
N LEU A 218 16.84 -7.00 -14.97
CA LEU A 218 16.95 -6.30 -13.69
C LEU A 218 18.43 -6.11 -13.28
N HIS A 219 19.25 -7.15 -13.44
CA HIS A 219 20.68 -7.10 -13.13
C HIS A 219 21.41 -6.06 -13.99
N THR A 220 21.16 -6.06 -15.30
CA THR A 220 21.71 -5.07 -16.23
C THR A 220 21.31 -3.65 -15.84
N LYS A 221 20.05 -3.46 -15.44
CA LYS A 221 19.52 -2.17 -15.00
C LYS A 221 20.16 -1.67 -13.71
N LEU A 222 20.44 -2.57 -12.77
CA LEU A 222 21.19 -2.26 -11.54
C LEU A 222 22.64 -1.86 -11.85
N LEU A 223 23.32 -2.56 -12.75
CA LEU A 223 24.67 -2.19 -13.19
C LEU A 223 24.70 -0.80 -13.82
N HIS A 224 23.71 -0.47 -14.66
CA HIS A 224 23.57 0.87 -15.23
C HIS A 224 23.35 1.93 -14.16
N TYR A 225 22.51 1.64 -13.15
CA TYR A 225 22.32 2.51 -12.00
C TYR A 225 23.63 2.76 -11.24
N PHE A 226 24.38 1.71 -10.88
CA PHE A 226 25.65 1.85 -10.15
C PHE A 226 26.66 2.70 -10.91
N LYS A 227 26.82 2.46 -12.22
CA LYS A 227 27.69 3.27 -13.08
C LYS A 227 27.28 4.75 -13.10
N ARG A 228 25.98 5.02 -13.13
CA ARG A 228 25.46 6.40 -13.10
C ARG A 228 25.77 7.08 -11.78
N VAL A 229 25.57 6.39 -10.66
CA VAL A 229 25.88 6.92 -9.32
C VAL A 229 27.37 7.21 -9.18
N GLU A 230 28.24 6.33 -9.68
CA GLU A 230 29.69 6.53 -9.71
C GLU A 230 30.07 7.80 -10.50
N THR A 231 29.55 7.95 -11.72
CA THR A 231 29.80 9.14 -12.56
C THR A 231 29.34 10.43 -11.88
N LEU A 232 28.17 10.41 -11.23
CA LEU A 232 27.66 11.58 -10.49
C LEU A 232 28.53 11.90 -9.28
N SER A 233 29.01 10.89 -8.56
CA SER A 233 29.94 11.09 -7.45
C SER A 233 31.24 11.74 -7.91
N GLU A 234 31.79 11.32 -9.05
CA GLU A 234 32.99 11.94 -9.64
C GLU A 234 32.76 13.40 -10.03
N GLN A 235 31.62 13.70 -10.67
CA GLN A 235 31.24 15.07 -11.07
C GLN A 235 31.07 15.99 -9.85
N ILE A 236 30.43 15.51 -8.79
CA ILE A 236 30.26 16.27 -7.54
C ILE A 236 31.63 16.53 -6.89
N ASN A 237 32.50 15.53 -6.84
CA ASN A 237 33.85 15.68 -6.29
C ASN A 237 34.67 16.71 -7.08
N GLN A 238 34.61 16.69 -8.41
CA GLN A 238 35.27 17.68 -9.26
C GLN A 238 34.71 19.10 -9.05
N ALA A 239 33.38 19.27 -9.06
CA ALA A 239 32.73 20.56 -8.83
C ALA A 239 33.06 21.16 -7.45
N THR A 240 33.18 20.31 -6.43
CA THR A 240 33.54 20.73 -5.06
C THR A 240 35.00 21.18 -4.95
N VAL A 241 35.89 20.59 -5.74
CA VAL A 241 37.31 21.00 -5.82
C VAL A 241 37.46 22.33 -6.56
N PHE A 242 36.70 22.57 -7.63
CA PHE A 242 36.74 23.82 -8.39
C PHE A 242 36.02 25.00 -7.71
N GLY A 243 35.04 24.76 -6.84
CA GLY A 243 34.35 25.80 -6.07
C GLY A 243 35.09 26.34 -4.84
N ARG A 244 36.31 25.87 -4.57
CA ARG A 244 37.17 26.29 -3.43
C ARG A 244 38.37 27.17 -3.85
N VAL A 245 38.40 27.68 -5.09
CA VAL A 245 39.44 28.59 -5.60
C VAL A 245 38.94 30.03 -5.62
#